data_AF-A0A1W4X288-F1
#
_entry.id   AF-A0A1W4X288-F1
#
_cell.length_a   1.000
_cell.length_b   1.000
_cell.length_c   1.000
_cell.angle_alpha   90.00
_cell.angle_beta   90.00
_cell.angle_gamma   90.00
#
_symmetry.space_group_name_H-M   'P 1'
#
loop_
_entity.id
_entity.type
_entity.pdbx_description
1 polymer ?
#
loop_
_entity_poly.entity_id
_entity_poly.type
_entity_poly.pdbx_seq_one_letter_code
_entity_poly.pdbx_strand_id
1 'polypeptide(L)'
;MLDNKQLPLERATSRNPGQPLCMAQYYRLFSSCRIPGIKRDKQFISASTEQPSEHIIVTCRNHFYCLVLKAPDRGCLSEDEICSQLLYILNNAPCLPMPPPVGILTGWRRPKWAEARQKLLRNDRNRRNMELIEKALLVLCLDEALSNNFNSHVQRGAKGHVAGGRDETNLALQMLHGGGSSQNSSNRWFDKTIQIVISGDGACGLCYEHSPSEAVAIIAAMEKILKDTESQPINTEVPSACDHLPLPERLEWCLEIEDFQKIEEAAQYLDNLIKDLDFLVLRFDGYGKDFMKSCKVSPDAYVQLALQLAYYKLYGKLTATYESASTRRFLLGRVDCIRSASVEALEWASAMLQHTDDIDANNKKVTFHLVTHEEKIKLWLRAVERQTQEMVDNILGQGIDIHLLGLREAAKETSPTAAHPLPEIFTDESYRIANRFNLTTSQVATSIDSFMGYGPVEPDGYGASYNIKSSSIVFCLSSFWSSQITSTSKFAQALEDSLNTMQSLLGTNFDSHQSAT
;
A
#
# COMPACT_ATOMS: atom_id res chain seq x y z
N MET A 1 15.89 -19.62 -2.48
CA MET A 1 14.62 -20.32 -2.83
C MET A 1 14.05 -19.87 -4.17
N LEU A 2 13.97 -18.56 -4.44
CA LEU A 2 13.43 -18.03 -5.70
C LEU A 2 14.26 -18.47 -6.92
N ASP A 3 15.58 -18.29 -6.89
CA ASP A 3 16.46 -18.67 -8.01
C ASP A 3 16.34 -20.15 -8.41
N ASN A 4 16.19 -21.02 -7.41
CA ASN A 4 16.05 -22.47 -7.60
C ASN A 4 14.61 -22.90 -7.90
N LYS A 5 13.64 -21.98 -7.99
CA LYS A 5 12.20 -22.25 -8.17
C LYS A 5 11.63 -23.23 -7.13
N GLN A 6 12.12 -23.14 -5.89
CA GLN A 6 11.74 -24.01 -4.77
C GLN A 6 10.73 -23.35 -3.81
N LEU A 7 10.12 -22.23 -4.21
CA LEU A 7 9.09 -21.60 -3.40
C LEU A 7 7.85 -22.52 -3.31
N PRO A 8 7.35 -22.83 -2.10
CA PRO A 8 6.15 -23.64 -1.94
C PRO A 8 4.97 -23.03 -2.71
N LEU A 9 4.26 -23.87 -3.45
CA LEU A 9 3.10 -23.45 -4.21
C LEU A 9 1.98 -23.07 -3.25
N GLU A 10 1.54 -21.82 -3.33
CA GLU A 10 0.36 -21.38 -2.59
C GLU A 10 -0.91 -21.97 -3.18
N ARG A 11 -1.88 -22.21 -2.30
CA ARG A 11 -3.16 -22.81 -2.66
C ARG A 11 -4.29 -22.02 -2.04
N ALA A 12 -5.39 -21.93 -2.77
CA ALA A 12 -6.61 -21.32 -2.25
C ALA A 12 -7.10 -22.04 -0.99
N THR A 13 -7.50 -21.27 0.02
CA THR A 13 -8.01 -21.78 1.29
C THR A 13 -9.54 -21.83 1.34
N SER A 14 -10.22 -21.03 0.51
CA SER A 14 -11.67 -20.97 0.37
C SER A 14 -12.07 -21.24 -1.08
N ARG A 15 -13.36 -21.55 -1.33
CA ARG A 15 -14.00 -21.71 -2.67
C ARG A 15 -13.11 -22.42 -3.70
N ASN A 16 -13.21 -23.75 -3.80
CA ASN A 16 -12.21 -24.65 -4.40
C ASN A 16 -10.88 -24.72 -3.61
N PRO A 17 -10.92 -25.19 -2.34
CA PRO A 17 -9.72 -25.34 -1.53
C PRO A 17 -8.69 -26.25 -2.21
N GLY A 18 -7.42 -25.88 -2.12
CA GLY A 18 -6.32 -26.65 -2.72
C GLY A 18 -5.99 -26.28 -4.17
N GLN A 19 -6.81 -25.47 -4.85
CA GLN A 19 -6.48 -24.95 -6.18
C GLN A 19 -5.14 -24.18 -6.14
N PRO A 20 -4.16 -24.49 -7.01
CA PRO A 20 -2.93 -23.71 -7.15
C PRO A 20 -3.17 -22.24 -7.41
N LEU A 21 -2.37 -21.38 -6.77
CA LEU A 21 -2.29 -19.96 -7.07
C LEU A 21 -1.04 -19.66 -7.91
N CYS A 22 -1.17 -18.73 -8.84
CA CYS A 22 -0.10 -18.20 -9.66
C CYS A 22 1.00 -17.59 -8.76
N MET A 23 2.23 -18.03 -8.96
CA MET A 23 3.39 -17.56 -8.20
C MET A 23 4.21 -16.49 -8.94
N ALA A 24 3.78 -16.05 -10.12
CA ALA A 24 4.57 -15.16 -10.99
C ALA A 24 4.99 -13.85 -10.32
N GLN A 25 4.17 -13.31 -9.41
CA GLN A 25 4.44 -12.06 -8.70
C GLN A 25 5.69 -12.17 -7.80
N TYR A 26 5.93 -13.34 -7.16
CA TYR A 26 7.11 -13.58 -6.32
C TYR A 26 8.43 -13.45 -7.09
N TYR A 27 8.45 -13.89 -8.35
CA TYR A 27 9.62 -13.84 -9.23
C TYR A 27 9.84 -12.45 -9.85
N ARG A 28 9.03 -11.46 -9.47
CA ARG A 28 9.12 -10.05 -9.91
C ARG A 28 9.48 -9.11 -8.75
N LEU A 29 9.70 -9.61 -7.53
CA LEU A 29 9.95 -8.78 -6.35
C LEU A 29 11.38 -8.23 -6.34
N PHE A 30 12.36 -9.12 -6.48
CA PHE A 30 13.77 -8.74 -6.45
C PHE A 30 14.31 -8.53 -7.86
N SER A 31 15.34 -7.68 -7.98
CA SER A 31 15.96 -7.33 -9.27
C SER A 31 14.98 -6.81 -10.31
N SER A 32 13.98 -6.07 -9.85
CA SER A 32 13.02 -5.36 -10.68
C SER A 32 13.06 -3.86 -10.39
N CYS A 33 12.71 -3.09 -11.40
CA CYS A 33 12.71 -1.63 -11.35
C CYS A 33 11.71 -1.11 -12.39
N ARG A 34 10.99 -0.05 -12.05
CA ARG A 34 10.17 0.69 -13.00
C ARG A 34 11.04 1.70 -13.74
N ILE A 35 10.94 1.73 -15.06
CA ILE A 35 11.68 2.65 -15.91
C ILE A 35 10.70 3.72 -16.41
N PRO A 36 10.91 5.01 -16.09
CA PRO A 36 9.99 6.06 -16.51
C PRO A 36 10.05 6.24 -18.04
N GLY A 37 8.90 6.49 -18.66
CA GLY A 37 8.80 6.82 -20.07
C GLY A 37 7.86 8.00 -20.31
N ILE A 38 8.18 8.80 -21.32
CA ILE A 38 7.45 10.06 -21.62
C ILE A 38 5.94 9.83 -21.78
N LYS A 39 5.56 8.76 -22.49
CA LYS A 39 4.15 8.38 -22.70
C LYS A 39 3.71 7.23 -21.80
N ARG A 40 4.61 6.28 -21.55
CA ARG A 40 4.33 5.04 -20.84
C ARG A 40 5.61 4.50 -20.23
N ASP A 41 5.54 4.16 -18.96
CA ASP A 41 6.62 3.51 -18.24
C ASP A 41 6.83 2.07 -18.71
N LYS A 42 7.97 1.48 -18.35
CA LYS A 42 8.30 0.08 -18.61
C LYS A 42 8.72 -0.59 -17.33
N GLN A 43 8.60 -1.91 -17.28
CA GLN A 43 9.10 -2.69 -16.17
C GLN A 43 10.38 -3.40 -16.59
N PHE A 44 11.45 -3.22 -15.81
CA PHE A 44 12.66 -4.02 -15.89
C PHE A 44 12.58 -5.16 -14.88
N ILE A 45 12.85 -6.40 -15.30
CA ILE A 45 12.87 -7.60 -14.44
C ILE A 45 14.09 -8.45 -14.82
N SER A 46 15.07 -8.53 -13.92
CA SER A 46 16.33 -9.25 -14.19
C SER A 46 16.19 -10.76 -14.25
N ALA A 47 15.09 -11.36 -13.77
CA ALA A 47 14.85 -12.81 -13.98
C ALA A 47 14.77 -13.20 -15.48
N SER A 48 14.76 -12.22 -16.38
CA SER A 48 14.87 -12.38 -17.84
C SER A 48 16.30 -12.28 -18.40
N THR A 49 17.33 -12.06 -17.57
CA THR A 49 18.74 -11.91 -17.98
C THR A 49 19.57 -13.16 -17.68
N GLU A 50 20.55 -13.47 -18.52
CA GLU A 50 21.41 -14.66 -18.40
C GLU A 50 22.30 -14.68 -17.15
N GLN A 51 22.56 -13.51 -16.55
CA GLN A 51 23.32 -13.36 -15.31
C GLN A 51 22.42 -12.79 -14.21
N PRO A 52 22.30 -13.46 -13.04
CA PRO A 52 21.55 -12.94 -11.91
C PRO A 52 22.28 -11.75 -11.29
N SER A 53 21.51 -10.81 -10.74
CA SER A 53 22.07 -9.69 -9.99
C SER A 53 22.60 -10.14 -8.63
N GLU A 54 23.75 -9.59 -8.23
CA GLU A 54 24.49 -10.05 -7.05
C GLU A 54 24.76 -8.91 -6.05
N HIS A 55 24.14 -7.75 -6.24
CA HIS A 55 24.37 -6.56 -5.42
C HIS A 55 23.07 -5.91 -4.97
N ILE A 56 23.17 -5.12 -3.89
CA ILE A 56 22.14 -4.17 -3.47
C ILE A 56 22.67 -2.75 -3.64
N ILE A 57 21.75 -1.79 -3.64
CA ILE A 57 22.10 -0.39 -3.44
C ILE A 57 21.77 -0.01 -2.01
N VAL A 58 22.73 0.61 -1.33
CA VAL A 58 22.53 1.16 0.01
C VAL A 58 22.50 2.68 -0.11
N THR A 59 21.48 3.34 0.43
CA THR A 59 21.38 4.79 0.49
C THR A 59 21.57 5.27 1.92
N CYS A 60 22.49 6.21 2.13
CA CYS A 60 22.71 6.84 3.44
C CYS A 60 23.03 8.32 3.23
N ARG A 61 22.23 9.22 3.83
CA ARG A 61 22.38 10.68 3.68
C ARG A 61 22.49 11.13 2.22
N ASN A 62 21.62 10.58 1.35
CA ASN A 62 21.58 10.80 -0.10
C ASN A 62 22.79 10.28 -0.89
N HIS A 63 23.78 9.67 -0.25
CA HIS A 63 24.82 8.92 -0.93
C HIS A 63 24.32 7.54 -1.29
N PHE A 64 24.63 7.09 -2.52
CA PHE A 64 24.30 5.76 -3.00
C PHE A 64 25.57 4.91 -3.04
N TYR A 65 25.50 3.68 -2.53
CA TYR A 65 26.61 2.72 -2.53
C TYR A 65 26.18 1.42 -3.19
N CYS A 66 27.02 0.87 -4.05
CA CYS A 66 26.88 -0.49 -4.57
C CYS A 66 27.56 -1.46 -3.62
N LEU A 67 26.78 -2.35 -3.00
CA LEU A 67 27.27 -3.40 -2.11
C LEU A 67 27.02 -4.76 -2.76
N VAL A 68 28.11 -5.40 -3.19
CA VAL A 68 28.08 -6.74 -3.78
C VAL A 68 27.95 -7.78 -2.67
N LEU A 69 26.95 -8.65 -2.78
CA LEU A 69 26.59 -9.65 -1.76
C LEU A 69 27.24 -11.02 -1.99
N LYS A 70 28.01 -11.19 -3.06
CA LYS A 70 28.75 -12.42 -3.33
C LYS A 70 30.23 -12.15 -3.53
N ALA A 71 31.06 -12.87 -2.77
CA ALA A 71 32.48 -12.95 -3.01
C ALA A 71 32.74 -13.80 -4.28
N PRO A 72 33.72 -13.42 -5.13
CA PRO A 72 34.03 -14.16 -6.36
C PRO A 72 34.40 -15.63 -6.16
N ASP A 73 34.88 -16.00 -4.98
CA ASP A 73 35.48 -17.29 -4.64
C ASP A 73 34.64 -18.13 -3.66
N ARG A 74 33.82 -17.49 -2.80
CA ARG A 74 33.12 -18.16 -1.69
C ARG A 74 31.59 -18.11 -1.75
N GLY A 75 31.02 -17.46 -2.77
CA GLY A 75 29.57 -17.28 -2.86
C GLY A 75 29.08 -16.15 -1.97
N CYS A 76 27.92 -16.28 -1.33
CA CYS A 76 27.31 -15.19 -0.57
C CYS A 76 28.19 -14.75 0.63
N LEU A 77 28.25 -13.43 0.86
CA LEU A 77 28.87 -12.87 2.07
C LEU A 77 28.15 -13.34 3.33
N SER A 78 28.90 -13.47 4.43
CA SER A 78 28.32 -13.73 5.75
C SER A 78 27.59 -12.50 6.30
N GLU A 79 26.79 -12.71 7.34
CA GLU A 79 26.13 -11.61 8.07
C GLU A 79 27.15 -10.60 8.63
N ASP A 80 28.21 -11.10 9.26
CA ASP A 80 29.30 -10.27 9.80
C ASP A 80 30.00 -9.44 8.71
N GLU A 81 30.22 -10.05 7.53
CA GLU A 81 30.79 -9.38 6.37
C GLU A 81 29.87 -8.26 5.85
N ILE A 82 28.57 -8.54 5.71
CA ILE A 82 27.57 -7.54 5.29
C ILE A 82 27.49 -6.41 6.33
N CYS A 83 27.45 -6.75 7.62
CA CYS A 83 27.41 -5.79 8.72
C CYS A 83 28.65 -4.89 8.71
N SER A 84 29.85 -5.44 8.53
CA SER A 84 31.10 -4.67 8.40
C SER A 84 31.02 -3.65 7.25
N GLN A 85 30.48 -4.05 6.09
CA GLN A 85 30.30 -3.18 4.93
C GLN A 85 29.24 -2.07 5.17
N LEU A 86 28.16 -2.38 5.89
CA LEU A 86 27.14 -1.39 6.28
C LEU A 86 27.69 -0.41 7.32
N LEU A 87 28.49 -0.87 8.29
CA LEU A 87 29.18 -0.03 9.26
C LEU A 87 30.17 0.91 8.59
N TYR A 88 30.89 0.44 7.56
CA TYR A 88 31.72 1.31 6.73
C TYR A 88 30.89 2.46 6.12
N ILE A 89 29.73 2.15 5.52
CA ILE A 89 28.86 3.17 4.91
C ILE A 89 28.34 4.16 5.95
N LEU A 90 27.87 3.67 7.11
CA LEU A 90 27.35 4.50 8.21
C LEU A 90 28.42 5.42 8.80
N ASN A 91 29.68 4.99 8.85
CA ASN A 91 30.80 5.81 9.33
C ASN A 91 31.33 6.76 8.24
N ASN A 92 31.31 6.35 6.97
CA ASN A 92 31.87 7.13 5.88
C ASN A 92 30.95 8.27 5.43
N ALA A 93 29.65 8.01 5.27
CA ALA A 93 28.70 8.99 4.71
C ALA A 93 28.64 10.31 5.51
N PRO A 94 28.63 10.33 6.86
CA PRO A 94 28.65 11.57 7.64
C PRO A 94 29.94 12.39 7.50
N CYS A 95 31.05 11.76 7.11
CA CYS A 95 32.33 12.44 6.90
C CYS A 95 32.46 13.08 5.51
N LEU A 96 31.50 12.86 4.62
CA LEU A 96 31.49 13.38 3.25
C LEU A 96 30.62 14.65 3.15
N PRO A 97 30.92 15.55 2.20
CA PRO A 97 30.00 16.63 1.84
C PRO A 97 28.66 16.06 1.34
N MET A 98 27.55 16.69 1.74
CA MET A 98 26.22 16.28 1.27
C MET A 98 26.17 16.30 -0.26
N PRO A 99 25.76 15.18 -0.90
CA PRO A 99 25.71 15.11 -2.35
C PRO A 99 24.43 15.81 -2.85
N PRO A 100 24.40 16.21 -4.13
CA PRO A 100 23.15 16.61 -4.77
C PRO A 100 22.10 15.48 -4.63
N PRO A 101 20.84 15.78 -4.24
CA PRO A 101 19.85 14.78 -3.88
C PRO A 101 19.18 14.13 -5.10
N VAL A 102 19.94 13.43 -5.94
CA VAL A 102 19.46 12.86 -7.22
C VAL A 102 18.26 11.91 -7.05
N GLY A 103 18.17 11.20 -5.93
CA GLY A 103 17.05 10.29 -5.62
C GLY A 103 15.67 10.96 -5.67
N ILE A 104 15.59 12.26 -5.34
CA ILE A 104 14.34 13.03 -5.31
C ILE A 104 13.64 13.07 -6.67
N LEU A 105 14.40 12.99 -7.77
CA LEU A 105 13.87 13.01 -9.13
C LEU A 105 12.89 11.85 -9.38
N THR A 106 13.05 10.73 -8.68
CA THR A 106 12.17 9.56 -8.79
C THR A 106 10.78 9.78 -8.18
N GLY A 107 10.65 10.78 -7.28
CA GLY A 107 9.39 11.22 -6.69
C GLY A 107 8.62 12.24 -7.55
N TRP A 108 9.12 12.59 -8.73
CA TRP A 108 8.51 13.59 -9.61
C TRP A 108 7.41 13.00 -10.51
N ARG A 109 6.73 13.86 -11.28
CA ARG A 109 5.74 13.43 -12.28
C ARG A 109 6.41 12.54 -13.32
N ARG A 110 5.77 11.42 -13.68
CA ARG A 110 6.38 10.37 -14.54
C ARG A 110 6.98 10.90 -15.86
N PRO A 111 6.30 11.78 -16.64
CA PRO A 111 6.90 12.34 -17.85
C PRO A 111 8.10 13.25 -17.57
N LYS A 112 8.04 14.07 -16.51
CA LYS A 112 9.13 14.96 -16.09
C LYS A 112 10.34 14.19 -15.60
N TRP A 113 10.11 13.14 -14.81
CA TRP A 113 11.16 12.21 -14.42
C TRP A 113 11.76 11.51 -15.65
N ALA A 114 10.94 11.07 -16.61
CA ALA A 114 11.45 10.48 -17.85
C ALA A 114 12.35 11.44 -18.64
N GLU A 115 11.98 12.73 -18.75
CA GLU A 115 12.82 13.77 -19.38
C GLU A 115 14.15 13.95 -18.64
N ALA A 116 14.10 14.10 -17.31
CA ALA A 116 15.29 14.25 -16.48
C ALA A 116 16.23 13.03 -16.59
N ARG A 117 15.67 11.83 -16.52
CA ARG A 117 16.41 10.56 -16.66
C ARG A 117 17.10 10.48 -18.02
N GLN A 118 16.42 10.80 -19.12
CA GLN A 118 17.02 10.78 -20.46
C GLN A 118 18.25 11.70 -20.56
N LYS A 119 18.21 12.86 -19.87
CA LYS A 119 19.35 13.76 -19.81
C LYS A 119 20.50 13.17 -18.99
N LEU A 120 20.23 12.65 -17.79
CA LEU A 120 21.23 12.01 -16.94
C LEU A 120 21.98 10.89 -17.67
N LEU A 121 21.28 10.08 -18.49
CA LEU A 121 21.85 8.96 -19.25
C LEU A 121 22.83 9.35 -20.36
N ARG A 122 22.94 10.64 -20.71
CA ARG A 122 23.93 11.13 -21.71
C ARG A 122 25.35 11.00 -21.21
N ASN A 123 25.56 11.06 -19.89
CA ASN A 123 26.84 10.84 -19.26
C ASN A 123 27.04 9.34 -18.97
N ASP A 124 28.18 8.77 -19.36
CA ASP A 124 28.45 7.33 -19.23
C ASP A 124 28.51 6.86 -17.76
N ARG A 125 29.01 7.70 -16.85
CA ARG A 125 29.06 7.40 -15.41
C ARG A 125 27.66 7.31 -14.82
N ASN A 126 26.81 8.30 -15.11
CA ASN A 126 25.41 8.29 -14.67
C ASN A 126 24.65 7.10 -15.25
N ARG A 127 24.90 6.74 -16.52
CA ARG A 127 24.31 5.55 -17.14
C ARG A 127 24.69 4.27 -16.39
N ARG A 128 25.97 4.08 -16.06
CA ARG A 128 26.43 2.96 -15.23
C ARG A 128 25.74 2.94 -13.87
N ASN A 129 25.63 4.09 -13.19
CA ASN A 129 24.94 4.17 -11.89
C ASN A 129 23.46 3.77 -12.00
N MET A 130 22.76 4.24 -13.03
CA MET A 130 21.36 3.86 -13.30
C MET A 130 21.23 2.36 -13.52
N GLU A 131 22.10 1.76 -14.33
CA GLU A 131 22.10 0.31 -14.57
C GLU A 131 22.35 -0.49 -13.30
N LEU A 132 23.26 -0.02 -12.42
CA LEU A 132 23.48 -0.65 -11.12
C LEU A 132 22.22 -0.59 -10.25
N ILE A 133 21.53 0.56 -10.17
CA ILE A 133 20.29 0.69 -9.38
C ILE A 133 19.16 -0.19 -9.95
N GLU A 134 18.98 -0.17 -11.27
CA GLU A 134 17.95 -0.95 -11.96
C GLU A 134 18.15 -2.45 -11.75
N LYS A 135 19.39 -2.94 -11.84
CA LYS A 135 19.73 -4.35 -11.68
C LYS A 135 19.77 -4.82 -10.23
N ALA A 136 20.03 -3.95 -9.25
CA ALA A 136 20.18 -4.34 -7.85
C ALA A 136 19.04 -5.21 -7.32
N LEU A 137 19.30 -6.11 -6.38
CA LEU A 137 18.27 -6.97 -5.78
C LEU A 137 17.17 -6.14 -5.10
N LEU A 138 17.58 -5.15 -4.31
CA LEU A 138 16.74 -4.18 -3.61
C LEU A 138 17.54 -2.90 -3.33
N VAL A 139 16.86 -1.88 -2.81
CA VAL A 139 17.51 -0.71 -2.20
C VAL A 139 17.33 -0.80 -0.67
N LEU A 140 18.41 -0.60 0.08
CA LEU A 140 18.40 -0.47 1.53
C LEU A 140 18.61 1.00 1.90
N CYS A 141 17.62 1.62 2.54
CA CYS A 141 17.66 3.02 2.95
C CYS A 141 18.02 3.11 4.43
N LEU A 142 19.21 3.63 4.72
CA LEU A 142 19.68 3.95 6.07
C LEU A 142 19.32 5.40 6.36
N ASP A 143 18.22 5.57 7.09
CA ASP A 143 17.57 6.86 7.35
C ASP A 143 18.07 7.53 8.63
N GLU A 144 18.03 8.85 8.61
CA GLU A 144 18.17 9.65 9.83
C GLU A 144 16.83 9.73 10.56
N ALA A 145 16.90 9.83 11.89
CA ALA A 145 15.71 9.98 12.73
C ALA A 145 14.96 11.27 12.37
N LEU A 146 13.64 11.18 12.23
CA LEU A 146 12.78 12.34 12.01
C LEU A 146 12.31 12.94 13.33
N SER A 147 11.90 14.22 13.31
CA SER A 147 11.31 14.86 14.48
C SER A 147 9.94 14.26 14.84
N ASN A 148 9.59 14.28 16.13
CA ASN A 148 8.32 13.72 16.62
C ASN A 148 7.08 14.46 16.12
N ASN A 149 7.24 15.72 15.68
CA ASN A 149 6.16 16.53 15.14
C ASN A 149 6.09 16.47 13.60
N PHE A 150 6.93 15.65 12.94
CA PHE A 150 6.97 15.59 11.49
C PHE A 150 5.60 15.20 10.92
N ASN A 151 5.03 16.07 10.08
CA ASN A 151 3.71 15.89 9.44
C ASN A 151 2.59 15.47 10.42
N SER A 152 2.73 15.87 11.69
CA SER A 152 1.75 15.61 12.74
C SER A 152 0.76 16.77 12.78
N HIS A 153 -0.36 16.60 12.07
CA HIS A 153 -1.48 17.54 12.12
C HIS A 153 -2.51 17.19 13.21
N VAL A 154 -2.39 16.00 13.81
CA VAL A 154 -3.27 15.51 14.88
C VAL A 154 -2.42 15.17 16.09
N GLN A 155 -2.85 15.57 17.29
CA GLN A 155 -2.07 15.39 18.53
C GLN A 155 -1.89 13.91 18.96
N ARG A 156 -2.64 12.97 18.38
CA ARG A 156 -2.60 11.53 18.73
C ARG A 156 -2.90 10.68 17.49
N GLY A 157 -1.89 10.00 16.94
CA GLY A 157 -2.09 8.85 16.05
C GLY A 157 -2.38 7.56 16.82
N ALA A 158 -2.31 6.40 16.15
CA ALA A 158 -2.52 5.11 16.78
C ALA A 158 -1.54 4.86 17.95
N LYS A 159 -2.04 4.20 19.00
CA LYS A 159 -1.31 3.88 20.24
C LYS A 159 -0.57 2.53 20.19
N GLY A 160 -0.23 2.06 19.00
CA GLY A 160 0.48 0.80 18.80
C GLY A 160 1.98 0.92 19.05
N HIS A 161 2.78 0.53 18.06
CA HIS A 161 4.23 0.62 18.14
C HIS A 161 4.72 2.07 18.17
N VAL A 162 5.74 2.35 18.99
CA VAL A 162 6.40 3.66 19.10
C VAL A 162 7.91 3.47 18.93
N ALA A 163 8.50 4.25 18.03
CA ALA A 163 9.95 4.31 17.81
C ALA A 163 10.39 5.78 17.79
N GLY A 164 11.50 6.11 18.48
CA GLY A 164 11.96 7.50 18.61
C GLY A 164 10.99 8.47 19.30
N GLY A 165 9.92 7.97 19.95
CA GLY A 165 8.83 8.80 20.48
C GLY A 165 7.79 9.21 19.43
N ARG A 166 7.79 8.58 18.25
CA ARG A 166 6.88 8.80 17.12
C ARG A 166 5.82 7.71 17.08
N ASP A 167 4.58 8.09 16.79
CA ASP A 167 3.47 7.15 16.63
C ASP A 167 3.48 6.46 15.26
N GLU A 168 2.64 5.45 15.10
CA GLU A 168 2.55 4.65 13.88
C GLU A 168 2.20 5.46 12.63
N THR A 169 1.44 6.55 12.78
CA THR A 169 1.11 7.46 11.69
C THR A 169 2.38 8.15 11.18
N ASN A 170 3.18 8.71 12.08
CA ASN A 170 4.43 9.36 11.72
C ASN A 170 5.45 8.35 11.15
N LEU A 171 5.53 7.15 11.72
CA LEU A 171 6.38 6.07 11.20
C LEU A 171 5.95 5.68 9.77
N ALA A 172 4.65 5.51 9.52
CA ALA A 172 4.11 5.20 8.20
C ALA A 172 4.46 6.26 7.14
N LEU A 173 4.37 7.55 7.50
CA LEU A 173 4.68 8.66 6.61
C LEU A 173 6.16 8.66 6.17
N GLN A 174 7.08 8.30 7.08
CA GLN A 174 8.49 8.11 6.70
C GLN A 174 8.66 6.96 5.69
N MET A 175 7.96 5.84 5.88
CA MET A 175 8.02 4.71 4.95
C MET A 175 7.41 5.06 3.60
N LEU A 176 6.31 5.82 3.59
CA LEU A 176 5.58 6.17 2.38
C LEU A 176 6.35 7.15 1.48
N HIS A 177 6.95 8.19 2.05
CA HIS A 177 7.56 9.27 1.26
C HIS A 177 8.88 9.81 1.81
N GLY A 178 9.39 9.37 2.96
CA GLY A 178 10.70 9.79 3.49
C GLY A 178 10.73 11.19 4.16
N GLY A 179 9.59 11.86 4.25
CA GLY A 179 9.44 13.07 5.05
C GLY A 179 9.77 14.44 4.42
N GLY A 180 10.12 14.49 3.14
CA GLY A 180 10.36 15.71 2.38
C GLY A 180 11.80 15.86 1.90
N SER A 181 12.00 16.82 1.02
CA SER A 181 13.28 17.10 0.34
C SER A 181 14.43 17.42 1.31
N SER A 182 14.10 18.04 2.45
CA SER A 182 15.02 18.37 3.55
C SER A 182 15.24 17.23 4.56
N GLN A 183 14.57 16.09 4.37
CA GLN A 183 14.62 14.92 5.24
C GLN A 183 15.11 13.70 4.43
N ASN A 184 14.46 12.54 4.54
CA ASN A 184 14.89 11.29 3.91
C ASN A 184 14.26 11.02 2.53
N SER A 185 13.42 11.90 1.95
CA SER A 185 12.81 11.64 0.62
C SER A 185 13.83 11.47 -0.50
N SER A 186 14.96 12.17 -0.39
CA SER A 186 16.07 12.08 -1.32
C SER A 186 16.93 10.83 -1.10
N ASN A 187 16.79 10.18 0.06
CA ASN A 187 17.44 8.93 0.45
C ASN A 187 16.62 7.71 -0.02
N ARG A 188 16.09 7.80 -1.26
CA ARG A 188 15.18 6.84 -1.87
C ARG A 188 15.48 6.69 -3.36
N TRP A 189 14.94 5.62 -3.93
CA TRP A 189 14.77 5.43 -5.36
C TRP A 189 13.38 4.82 -5.62
N PHE A 190 12.35 5.66 -5.77
CA PHE A 190 10.93 5.23 -5.82
C PHE A 190 10.58 4.34 -7.01
N ASP A 191 11.43 4.29 -8.04
CA ASP A 191 11.30 3.34 -9.14
C ASP A 191 11.68 1.90 -8.74
N LYS A 192 12.45 1.72 -7.66
CA LYS A 192 12.88 0.39 -7.22
C LYS A 192 11.71 -0.35 -6.61
N THR A 193 11.52 -1.60 -7.05
CA THR A 193 10.41 -2.42 -6.57
C THR A 193 10.42 -2.65 -5.07
N ILE A 194 11.57 -2.94 -4.46
CA ILE A 194 11.71 -3.10 -3.01
C ILE A 194 12.72 -2.10 -2.48
N GLN A 195 12.25 -1.26 -1.54
CA GLN A 195 13.10 -0.42 -0.70
C GLN A 195 12.84 -0.80 0.75
N ILE A 196 13.85 -1.36 1.43
CA ILE A 196 13.81 -1.60 2.88
C ILE A 196 14.32 -0.33 3.54
N VAL A 197 13.61 0.17 4.55
CA VAL A 197 13.99 1.40 5.26
C VAL A 197 14.30 1.05 6.71
N ILE A 198 15.47 1.48 7.19
CA ILE A 198 15.93 1.32 8.57
C ILE A 198 16.42 2.68 9.04
N SER A 199 15.82 3.20 10.10
CA SER A 199 16.09 4.51 10.67
C SER A 199 16.88 4.37 11.97
N GLY A 200 17.75 5.34 12.26
CA GLY A 200 18.60 5.34 13.47
C GLY A 200 17.84 5.39 14.80
N ASP A 201 16.54 5.71 14.80
CA ASP A 201 15.67 5.71 15.97
C ASP A 201 14.88 4.39 16.17
N GLY A 202 15.19 3.37 15.37
CA GLY A 202 14.55 2.05 15.41
C GLY A 202 13.33 1.91 14.51
N ALA A 203 12.90 2.97 13.82
CA ALA A 203 11.84 2.85 12.83
C ALA A 203 12.30 1.98 11.65
N CYS A 204 11.50 0.99 11.28
CA CYS A 204 11.79 0.15 10.13
C CYS A 204 10.51 -0.17 9.34
N GLY A 205 10.68 -0.45 8.05
CA GLY A 205 9.56 -0.76 7.17
C GLY A 205 9.99 -0.90 5.73
N LEU A 206 9.03 -0.76 4.82
CA LEU A 206 9.26 -0.91 3.39
C LEU A 206 8.49 0.14 2.59
N CYS A 207 9.07 0.54 1.47
CA CYS A 207 8.41 1.26 0.39
C CYS A 207 8.55 0.38 -0.87
N TYR A 208 7.45 0.08 -1.56
CA TYR A 208 7.50 -0.80 -2.73
C TYR A 208 6.76 -0.19 -3.93
N GLU A 209 7.30 -0.44 -5.12
CA GLU A 209 6.67 -0.05 -6.38
C GLU A 209 5.65 -1.12 -6.78
N HIS A 210 4.40 -0.72 -7.04
CA HIS A 210 3.25 -1.61 -7.11
C HIS A 210 3.04 -2.30 -8.48
N SER A 211 3.67 -1.81 -9.55
CA SER A 211 3.49 -2.39 -10.89
C SER A 211 3.85 -3.88 -11.04
N PRO A 212 4.89 -4.45 -10.38
CA PRO A 212 5.21 -5.89 -10.45
C PRO A 212 4.23 -6.84 -9.77
N SER A 213 3.67 -6.42 -8.64
CA SER A 213 3.12 -7.32 -7.63
C SER A 213 2.11 -6.64 -6.72
N GLU A 214 1.16 -7.42 -6.20
CA GLU A 214 0.31 -7.04 -5.09
C GLU A 214 1.02 -7.26 -3.74
N ALA A 215 0.45 -6.69 -2.67
CA ALA A 215 0.97 -6.78 -1.30
C ALA A 215 1.16 -8.22 -0.80
N VAL A 216 0.33 -9.18 -1.25
CA VAL A 216 0.38 -10.58 -0.77
C VAL A 216 1.77 -11.21 -0.93
N ALA A 217 2.43 -11.00 -2.07
CA ALA A 217 3.75 -11.59 -2.31
C ALA A 217 4.85 -10.89 -1.51
N ILE A 218 4.73 -9.57 -1.34
CA ILE A 218 5.64 -8.75 -0.52
C ILE A 218 5.57 -9.20 0.93
N ILE A 219 4.37 -9.30 1.49
CA ILE A 219 4.13 -9.65 2.90
C ILE A 219 4.63 -11.06 3.18
N ALA A 220 4.31 -12.03 2.32
CA ALA A 220 4.80 -13.39 2.48
C ALA A 220 6.34 -13.46 2.48
N ALA A 221 7.01 -12.67 1.62
CA ALA A 221 8.46 -12.59 1.60
C ALA A 221 9.02 -11.94 2.87
N MET A 222 8.46 -10.80 3.31
CA MET A 222 8.93 -10.07 4.49
C MET A 222 8.67 -10.83 5.79
N GLU A 223 7.50 -11.46 5.94
CA GLU A 223 7.19 -12.29 7.10
C GLU A 223 8.14 -13.48 7.22
N LYS A 224 8.50 -14.10 6.09
CA LYS A 224 9.46 -15.18 6.10
C LYS A 224 10.83 -14.68 6.56
N ILE A 225 11.30 -13.55 6.02
CA ILE A 225 12.57 -12.94 6.40
C ILE A 225 12.59 -12.62 7.90
N LEU A 226 11.54 -11.98 8.42
CA LEU A 226 11.46 -11.61 9.83
C LEU A 226 11.42 -12.84 10.76
N LYS A 227 10.63 -13.86 10.43
CA LYS A 227 10.61 -15.12 11.20
C LYS A 227 11.95 -15.84 11.18
N ASP A 228 12.61 -15.87 10.03
CA ASP A 228 13.94 -16.48 9.89
C ASP A 228 14.95 -15.69 10.76
N THR A 229 14.92 -14.35 10.75
CA THR A 229 15.78 -13.50 11.61
C THR A 229 15.50 -13.69 13.10
N GLU A 230 14.23 -13.70 13.53
CA GLU A 230 13.85 -13.91 14.94
C GLU A 230 14.26 -15.29 15.48
N SER A 231 14.40 -16.29 14.60
CA SER A 231 14.83 -17.63 14.97
C SER A 231 16.34 -17.77 15.19
N GLN A 232 17.13 -16.78 14.75
CA GLN A 232 18.58 -16.79 14.88
C GLN A 232 19.03 -16.16 16.21
N PRO A 233 20.14 -16.64 16.82
CA PRO A 233 20.66 -16.03 18.03
C PRO A 233 21.14 -14.61 17.72
N ILE A 234 20.75 -13.64 18.56
CA ILE A 234 21.22 -12.26 18.44
C ILE A 234 22.73 -12.24 18.74
N ASN A 235 23.54 -12.00 17.71
CA ASN A 235 24.95 -11.72 17.89
C ASN A 235 25.13 -10.22 18.18
N THR A 236 25.56 -9.89 19.40
CA THR A 236 25.83 -8.49 19.80
C THR A 236 27.28 -8.07 19.59
N GLU A 237 28.15 -8.99 19.15
CA GLU A 237 29.54 -8.65 18.86
C GLU A 237 29.58 -7.80 17.59
N VAL A 238 30.20 -6.62 17.69
CA VAL A 238 30.45 -5.78 16.52
C VAL A 238 31.49 -6.49 15.66
N PRO A 239 31.18 -6.87 14.41
CA PRO A 239 32.15 -7.54 13.55
C PRO A 239 33.39 -6.67 13.36
N SER A 240 34.56 -7.32 13.36
CA SER A 240 35.80 -6.62 13.02
C SER A 240 35.76 -6.12 11.57
N ALA A 241 36.56 -5.08 11.29
CA ALA A 241 36.74 -4.59 9.92
C ALA A 241 37.20 -5.75 9.02
N CYS A 242 36.52 -5.92 7.89
CA CYS A 242 36.75 -7.03 6.97
C CYS A 242 37.72 -6.62 5.86
N ASP A 243 39.01 -6.55 6.18
CA ASP A 243 40.04 -5.99 5.29
C ASP A 243 40.24 -6.76 3.96
N HIS A 244 39.74 -8.00 3.86
CA HIS A 244 39.83 -8.81 2.64
C HIS A 244 38.73 -8.54 1.61
N LEU A 245 37.71 -7.76 1.94
CA LEU A 245 36.62 -7.43 1.02
C LEU A 245 36.86 -6.06 0.36
N PRO A 246 36.50 -5.89 -0.93
CA PRO A 246 36.49 -4.57 -1.55
C PRO A 246 35.44 -3.69 -0.86
N LEU A 247 35.79 -2.43 -0.61
CA LEU A 247 34.87 -1.47 -0.01
C LEU A 247 33.65 -1.21 -0.93
N PRO A 248 32.46 -0.93 -0.38
CA PRO A 248 31.28 -0.59 -1.18
C PRO A 248 31.55 0.62 -2.09
N GLU A 249 31.23 0.48 -3.39
CA GLU A 249 31.49 1.53 -4.39
C GLU A 249 30.47 2.66 -4.21
N ARG A 250 30.93 3.86 -3.82
CA ARG A 250 30.09 5.05 -3.80
C ARG A 250 29.79 5.52 -5.23
N LEU A 251 28.51 5.64 -5.56
CA LEU A 251 28.04 6.12 -6.86
C LEU A 251 28.04 7.65 -6.88
N GLU A 252 28.95 8.24 -7.64
CA GLU A 252 28.97 9.70 -7.85
C GLU A 252 28.27 10.09 -9.15
N TRP A 253 27.59 11.21 -9.11
CA TRP A 253 26.77 11.72 -10.20
C TRP A 253 27.46 12.89 -10.90
N CYS A 254 27.50 12.87 -12.23
CA CYS A 254 27.95 13.97 -13.07
C CYS A 254 26.74 14.82 -13.46
N LEU A 255 26.56 15.98 -12.82
CA LEU A 255 25.39 16.85 -13.00
C LEU A 255 25.75 18.17 -13.67
N GLU A 256 24.86 18.64 -14.54
CA GLU A 256 24.91 19.97 -15.15
C GLU A 256 23.97 20.94 -14.43
N ILE A 257 24.10 22.25 -14.67
CA ILE A 257 23.28 23.31 -14.05
C ILE A 257 21.77 23.01 -14.17
N GLU A 258 21.32 22.56 -15.33
CA GLU A 258 19.90 22.24 -15.57
C GLU A 258 19.42 21.00 -14.80
N ASP A 259 20.32 20.11 -14.37
CA ASP A 259 19.95 18.96 -13.54
C ASP A 259 19.65 19.41 -12.11
N PHE A 260 20.41 20.38 -11.59
CA PHE A 260 20.13 21.01 -10.29
C PHE A 260 18.76 21.70 -10.27
N GLN A 261 18.39 22.39 -11.35
CA GLN A 261 17.07 23.00 -11.48
C GLN A 261 15.95 21.95 -11.43
N LYS A 262 16.11 20.83 -12.16
CA LYS A 262 15.12 19.73 -12.11
C LYS A 262 15.03 19.08 -10.74
N ILE A 263 16.14 18.94 -10.03
CA ILE A 263 16.18 18.43 -8.65
C ILE A 263 15.36 19.34 -7.74
N GLU A 264 15.50 20.66 -7.86
CA GLU A 264 14.73 21.64 -7.08
C GLU A 264 13.23 21.60 -7.43
N GLU A 265 12.87 21.55 -8.71
CA GLU A 265 11.48 21.40 -9.15
C GLU A 265 10.84 20.11 -8.64
N ALA A 266 11.57 18.99 -8.69
CA ALA A 266 11.12 17.71 -8.16
C ALA A 266 10.95 17.74 -6.64
N ALA A 267 11.89 18.38 -5.92
CA ALA A 267 11.80 18.59 -4.48
C ALA A 267 10.56 19.40 -4.10
N GLN A 268 10.31 20.54 -4.75
CA GLN A 268 9.14 21.37 -4.48
C GLN A 268 7.84 20.63 -4.80
N TYR A 269 7.82 19.86 -5.90
CA TYR A 269 6.67 19.03 -6.25
C TYR A 269 6.37 17.98 -5.17
N LEU A 270 7.38 17.22 -4.73
CA LEU A 270 7.19 16.18 -3.72
C LEU A 270 6.80 16.79 -2.37
N ASP A 271 7.43 17.89 -1.95
CA ASP A 271 7.08 18.55 -0.70
C ASP A 271 5.63 19.03 -0.69
N ASN A 272 5.11 19.48 -1.84
CA ASN A 272 3.69 19.85 -1.96
C ASN A 272 2.76 18.64 -1.86
N LEU A 273 3.12 17.48 -2.45
CA LEU A 273 2.35 16.24 -2.26
C LEU A 273 2.32 15.79 -0.80
N ILE A 274 3.47 15.87 -0.12
CA ILE A 274 3.59 15.47 1.28
C ILE A 274 2.76 16.38 2.19
N LYS A 275 2.78 17.70 1.95
CA LYS A 275 1.94 18.67 2.67
C LYS A 275 0.45 18.47 2.44
N ASP A 276 0.07 17.99 1.25
CA ASP A 276 -1.34 17.79 0.90
C ASP A 276 -1.90 16.46 1.38
N LEU A 277 -1.06 15.47 1.71
CA LEU A 277 -1.50 14.18 2.20
C LEU A 277 -1.98 14.29 3.66
N ASP A 278 -3.25 13.94 3.89
CA ASP A 278 -3.80 13.67 5.21
C ASP A 278 -3.81 12.15 5.44
N PHE A 279 -3.16 11.68 6.51
CA PHE A 279 -2.95 10.25 6.75
C PHE A 279 -3.06 9.93 8.24
N LEU A 280 -3.70 8.81 8.57
CA LEU A 280 -3.89 8.35 9.94
C LEU A 280 -3.83 6.82 10.00
N VAL A 281 -2.99 6.29 10.89
CA VAL A 281 -3.13 4.92 11.35
C VAL A 281 -4.14 4.91 12.50
N LEU A 282 -5.17 4.09 12.38
CA LEU A 282 -6.19 3.85 13.40
C LEU A 282 -6.09 2.39 13.87
N ARG A 283 -5.84 2.18 15.16
CA ARG A 283 -5.97 0.87 15.81
C ARG A 283 -7.30 0.79 16.53
N PHE A 284 -8.17 -0.08 16.03
CA PHE A 284 -9.44 -0.41 16.65
C PHE A 284 -9.26 -1.64 17.52
N ASP A 285 -9.26 -1.47 18.84
CA ASP A 285 -9.03 -2.53 19.82
C ASP A 285 -10.33 -3.06 20.47
N GLY A 286 -11.51 -2.63 19.99
CA GLY A 286 -12.79 -3.05 20.55
C GLY A 286 -13.11 -4.53 20.30
N TYR A 287 -12.74 -5.05 19.12
CA TYR A 287 -12.84 -6.46 18.74
C TYR A 287 -12.08 -6.69 17.43
N GLY A 288 -11.99 -7.96 17.00
CA GLY A 288 -11.42 -8.33 15.71
C GLY A 288 -12.12 -9.51 15.07
N LYS A 289 -11.34 -10.32 14.37
CA LYS A 289 -11.78 -11.49 13.61
C LYS A 289 -12.64 -12.45 14.42
N ASP A 290 -12.34 -12.63 15.70
CA ASP A 290 -12.99 -13.65 16.52
C ASP A 290 -14.47 -13.31 16.78
N PHE A 291 -14.79 -12.03 17.02
CA PHE A 291 -16.17 -11.55 17.11
C PHE A 291 -16.90 -11.67 15.77
N MET A 292 -16.29 -11.20 14.67
CA MET A 292 -16.93 -11.26 13.34
C MET A 292 -17.28 -12.71 12.95
N LYS A 293 -16.41 -13.67 13.32
CA LYS A 293 -16.64 -15.10 13.13
C LYS A 293 -17.72 -15.65 14.05
N SER A 294 -17.85 -15.19 15.29
CA SER A 294 -18.97 -15.59 16.16
C SER A 294 -20.32 -15.12 15.59
N CYS A 295 -20.33 -13.99 14.88
CA CYS A 295 -21.47 -13.54 14.09
C CYS A 295 -21.74 -14.35 12.82
N LYS A 296 -20.93 -15.36 12.50
CA LYS A 296 -20.99 -16.20 11.28
C LYS A 296 -20.84 -15.41 9.97
N VAL A 297 -20.08 -14.30 9.98
CA VAL A 297 -19.82 -13.46 8.82
C VAL A 297 -18.33 -13.49 8.44
N SER A 298 -18.03 -13.31 7.14
CA SER A 298 -16.64 -13.11 6.72
C SER A 298 -16.09 -11.82 7.36
N PRO A 299 -14.95 -11.87 8.06
CA PRO A 299 -14.34 -10.68 8.67
C PRO A 299 -14.11 -9.54 7.67
N ASP A 300 -13.78 -9.90 6.43
CA ASP A 300 -13.54 -8.95 5.35
C ASP A 300 -14.83 -8.26 4.91
N ALA A 301 -15.90 -9.03 4.63
CA ALA A 301 -17.20 -8.49 4.28
C ALA A 301 -17.78 -7.60 5.40
N TYR A 302 -17.54 -7.97 6.66
CA TYR A 302 -17.93 -7.16 7.81
C TYR A 302 -17.26 -5.78 7.78
N VAL A 303 -15.94 -5.73 7.58
CA VAL A 303 -15.19 -4.46 7.52
C VAL A 303 -15.59 -3.62 6.31
N GLN A 304 -15.82 -4.25 5.15
CA GLN A 304 -16.30 -3.55 3.96
C GLN A 304 -17.63 -2.84 4.19
N LEU A 305 -18.59 -3.52 4.82
CA LEU A 305 -19.86 -2.89 5.18
C LEU A 305 -19.69 -1.82 6.26
N ALA A 306 -18.77 -1.98 7.21
CA ALA A 306 -18.43 -0.92 8.16
C ALA A 306 -17.91 0.35 7.48
N LEU A 307 -17.08 0.20 6.44
CA LEU A 307 -16.60 1.31 5.61
C LEU A 307 -17.75 1.97 4.82
N GLN A 308 -18.68 1.18 4.28
CA GLN A 308 -19.88 1.73 3.62
C GLN A 308 -20.76 2.52 4.60
N LEU A 309 -20.98 2.00 5.81
CA LEU A 309 -21.74 2.70 6.85
C LEU A 309 -21.04 3.99 7.29
N ALA A 310 -19.71 3.96 7.44
CA ALA A 310 -18.92 5.14 7.79
C ALA A 310 -19.01 6.23 6.71
N TYR A 311 -18.92 5.85 5.43
CA TYR A 311 -19.07 6.79 4.31
C TYR A 311 -20.50 7.35 4.27
N TYR A 312 -21.51 6.50 4.41
CA TYR A 312 -22.91 6.93 4.44
C TYR A 312 -23.20 7.87 5.62
N LYS A 313 -22.60 7.64 6.80
CA LYS A 313 -22.68 8.54 7.97
C LYS A 313 -22.20 9.95 7.67
N LEU A 314 -21.12 10.08 6.90
CA LEU A 314 -20.56 11.39 6.58
C LEU A 314 -21.30 12.12 5.45
N TYR A 315 -21.81 11.37 4.47
CA TYR A 315 -22.22 11.93 3.19
C TYR A 315 -23.69 11.70 2.81
N GLY A 316 -24.42 10.88 3.58
CA GLY A 316 -25.82 10.52 3.30
C GLY A 316 -26.01 9.71 2.02
N LYS A 317 -24.93 9.20 1.43
CA LYS A 317 -24.91 8.39 0.20
C LYS A 317 -23.72 7.44 0.22
N LEU A 318 -23.78 6.40 -0.61
CA LEU A 318 -22.60 5.60 -0.94
C LEU A 318 -21.85 6.22 -2.14
N THR A 319 -20.67 5.69 -2.42
CA THR A 319 -19.86 6.08 -3.58
C THR A 319 -19.24 4.86 -4.25
N ALA A 320 -18.77 5.01 -5.49
CA ALA A 320 -18.03 3.95 -6.16
C ALA A 320 -16.84 3.54 -5.29
N THR A 321 -16.88 2.29 -4.83
CA THR A 321 -15.89 1.72 -3.92
C THR A 321 -15.13 0.63 -4.64
N TYR A 322 -13.80 0.72 -4.63
CA TYR A 322 -12.91 -0.31 -5.11
C TYR A 322 -12.40 -1.12 -3.92
N GLU A 323 -12.55 -2.44 -3.98
CA GLU A 323 -11.82 -3.38 -3.13
C GLU A 323 -11.04 -4.35 -4.02
N SER A 324 -9.77 -4.59 -3.69
CA SER A 324 -8.90 -5.49 -4.45
C SER A 324 -9.27 -6.97 -4.28
N ALA A 325 -9.66 -7.64 -5.36
CA ALA A 325 -9.86 -9.10 -5.40
C ALA A 325 -8.68 -9.80 -6.10
N SER A 326 -7.93 -10.63 -5.38
CA SER A 326 -6.86 -11.42 -6.00
C SER A 326 -7.40 -12.44 -7.03
N THR A 327 -6.96 -12.31 -8.28
CA THR A 327 -7.26 -13.26 -9.36
C THR A 327 -6.14 -14.28 -9.59
N ARG A 328 -5.25 -14.47 -8.60
CA ARG A 328 -4.11 -15.41 -8.68
C ARG A 328 -4.53 -16.86 -8.92
N ARG A 329 -5.81 -17.21 -8.87
CA ARG A 329 -6.33 -18.51 -9.34
C ARG A 329 -6.09 -18.76 -10.83
N PHE A 330 -5.88 -17.69 -11.60
CA PHE A 330 -5.61 -17.71 -13.03
C PHE A 330 -4.13 -17.48 -13.32
N LEU A 331 -3.65 -18.03 -14.43
CA LEU A 331 -2.27 -17.82 -14.89
C LEU A 331 -2.01 -16.32 -15.08
N LEU A 332 -0.96 -15.81 -14.46
CA LEU A 332 -0.59 -14.38 -14.43
C LEU A 332 -1.65 -13.45 -13.81
N GLY A 333 -2.64 -14.00 -13.09
CA GLY A 333 -3.66 -13.22 -12.39
C GLY A 333 -3.08 -12.20 -11.42
N ARG A 334 -3.69 -11.01 -11.43
CA ARG A 334 -3.38 -9.87 -10.57
C ARG A 334 -4.58 -9.63 -9.67
N VAL A 335 -5.42 -8.67 -10.05
CA VAL A 335 -6.58 -8.24 -9.28
C VAL A 335 -7.76 -7.96 -10.20
N ASP A 336 -8.97 -8.11 -9.66
CA ASP A 336 -10.23 -7.53 -10.15
C ASP A 336 -10.82 -6.64 -9.05
N CYS A 337 -11.96 -6.01 -9.29
CA CYS A 337 -12.58 -5.04 -8.38
C CYS A 337 -13.86 -5.59 -7.73
N ILE A 338 -13.81 -5.84 -6.42
CA ILE A 338 -15.03 -6.05 -5.62
C ILE A 338 -15.67 -4.68 -5.40
N ARG A 339 -16.91 -4.51 -5.87
CA ARG A 339 -17.66 -3.26 -5.73
C ARG A 339 -18.51 -3.27 -4.47
N SER A 340 -17.95 -2.79 -3.36
CA SER A 340 -18.59 -2.86 -2.04
C SER A 340 -19.84 -1.98 -1.88
N ALA A 341 -20.01 -0.97 -2.74
CA ALA A 341 -21.21 -0.13 -2.76
C ALA A 341 -22.33 -0.79 -3.57
N SER A 342 -23.14 -1.61 -2.88
CA SER A 342 -24.31 -2.30 -3.44
C SER A 342 -25.63 -1.64 -3.02
N VAL A 343 -26.72 -2.02 -3.67
CA VAL A 343 -28.08 -1.59 -3.30
C VAL A 343 -28.41 -2.08 -1.88
N GLU A 344 -28.02 -3.31 -1.56
CA GLU A 344 -28.24 -3.93 -0.25
C GLU A 344 -27.43 -3.22 0.86
N ALA A 345 -26.18 -2.83 0.57
CA ALA A 345 -25.38 -2.03 1.49
C ALA A 345 -26.00 -0.64 1.73
N LEU A 346 -26.56 -0.02 0.68
CA LEU A 346 -27.24 1.27 0.78
C LEU A 346 -28.52 1.15 1.63
N GLU A 347 -29.39 0.18 1.33
CA GLU A 347 -30.63 -0.07 2.08
C GLU A 347 -30.34 -0.27 3.57
N TRP A 348 -29.33 -1.08 3.89
CA TRP A 348 -28.91 -1.31 5.27
C TRP A 348 -28.32 -0.07 5.93
N ALA A 349 -27.39 0.63 5.26
CA ALA A 349 -26.77 1.84 5.81
C ALA A 349 -27.79 2.96 6.07
N SER A 350 -28.74 3.14 5.15
CA SER A 350 -29.88 4.06 5.32
C SER A 350 -30.74 3.68 6.53
N ALA A 351 -31.07 2.39 6.70
CA ALA A 351 -31.83 1.92 7.85
C ALA A 351 -31.09 2.12 9.19
N MET A 352 -29.78 1.95 9.20
CA MET A 352 -28.95 2.15 10.40
C MET A 352 -28.99 3.59 10.92
N LEU A 353 -29.09 4.58 10.02
CA LEU A 353 -29.00 6.01 10.35
C LEU A 353 -30.33 6.78 10.29
N GLN A 354 -31.47 6.09 10.29
CA GLN A 354 -32.76 6.79 10.42
C GLN A 354 -32.80 7.54 11.76
N HIS A 355 -33.00 8.86 11.69
CA HIS A 355 -33.13 9.71 12.87
C HIS A 355 -34.42 9.37 13.65
N THR A 356 -34.32 9.33 14.98
CA THR A 356 -35.46 9.12 15.89
C THR A 356 -36.33 10.36 16.08
N ASP A 357 -35.79 11.55 15.80
CA ASP A 357 -36.35 12.81 16.27
C ASP A 357 -36.41 13.87 15.17
N ASP A 358 -37.30 13.69 14.18
CA ASP A 358 -37.93 14.85 13.53
C ASP A 358 -39.25 15.13 14.27
N ILE A 359 -39.14 15.81 15.43
CA ILE A 359 -40.29 16.48 16.03
C ILE A 359 -40.59 17.68 15.13
N ASP A 360 -41.50 17.48 14.18
CA ASP A 360 -42.08 18.54 13.38
C ASP A 360 -42.63 19.63 14.33
N ALA A 361 -42.20 20.87 14.13
CA ALA A 361 -42.61 22.05 14.91
C ALA A 361 -44.14 22.31 14.89
N ASN A 362 -44.89 21.49 14.15
CA ASN A 362 -46.35 21.55 14.00
C ASN A 362 -47.14 20.48 14.76
N ASN A 363 -46.55 19.71 15.67
CA ASN A 363 -47.29 18.82 16.59
C ASN A 363 -48.23 17.82 15.87
N LYS A 364 -47.95 17.49 14.60
CA LYS A 364 -48.58 16.39 13.89
C LYS A 364 -47.76 15.13 14.18
N LYS A 365 -48.37 14.17 14.88
CA LYS A 365 -47.83 12.80 15.02
C LYS A 365 -47.68 12.18 13.63
N VAL A 366 -46.54 12.39 12.98
CA VAL A 366 -46.09 11.54 11.89
C VAL A 366 -45.31 10.43 12.57
N THR A 367 -45.91 9.26 12.68
CA THR A 367 -45.22 8.04 13.10
C THR A 367 -44.21 7.71 12.00
N PHE A 368 -42.98 8.20 12.11
CA PHE A 368 -41.89 7.61 11.34
C PHE A 368 -41.79 6.16 11.78
N HIS A 369 -42.01 5.22 10.86
CA HIS A 369 -41.77 3.81 11.10
C HIS A 369 -40.27 3.61 11.21
N LEU A 370 -39.73 3.81 12.42
CA LEU A 370 -38.35 3.49 12.75
C LEU A 370 -38.11 2.03 12.39
N VAL A 371 -37.11 1.77 11.54
CA VAL A 371 -36.75 0.40 11.19
C VAL A 371 -36.37 -0.34 12.47
N THR A 372 -37.08 -1.44 12.73
CA THR A 372 -36.90 -2.24 13.95
C THR A 372 -35.51 -2.85 13.97
N HIS A 373 -35.04 -3.22 15.17
CA HIS A 373 -33.77 -3.92 15.34
C HIS A 373 -33.70 -5.20 14.48
N GLU A 374 -34.79 -5.97 14.43
CA GLU A 374 -34.90 -7.18 13.62
C GLU A 374 -34.77 -6.90 12.12
N GLU A 375 -35.42 -5.86 11.60
CA GLU A 375 -35.33 -5.51 10.19
C GLU A 375 -33.94 -4.97 9.84
N LYS A 376 -33.26 -4.23 10.74
CA LYS A 376 -31.85 -3.82 10.55
C LYS A 376 -30.93 -5.03 10.40
N ILE A 377 -31.14 -6.10 11.18
CA ILE A 377 -30.37 -7.35 11.09
C ILE A 377 -30.67 -8.09 9.78
N LYS A 378 -31.93 -8.12 9.35
CA LYS A 378 -32.31 -8.72 8.07
C LYS A 378 -31.67 -8.00 6.88
N LEU A 379 -31.68 -6.67 6.88
CA LEU A 379 -30.99 -5.86 5.87
C LEU A 379 -29.48 -6.07 5.91
N TRP A 380 -28.89 -6.17 7.12
CA TRP A 380 -27.48 -6.51 7.29
C TRP A 380 -27.12 -7.86 6.64
N LEU A 381 -27.92 -8.91 6.90
CA LEU A 381 -27.68 -10.24 6.33
C LEU A 381 -27.74 -10.22 4.79
N ARG A 382 -28.68 -9.47 4.20
CA ARG A 382 -28.74 -9.26 2.73
C ARG A 382 -27.50 -8.56 2.19
N ALA A 383 -27.04 -7.51 2.88
CA ALA A 383 -25.82 -6.79 2.50
C ALA A 383 -24.58 -7.69 2.58
N VAL A 384 -24.47 -8.52 3.62
CA VAL A 384 -23.39 -9.51 3.77
C VAL A 384 -23.41 -10.56 2.67
N GLU A 385 -24.59 -11.09 2.34
CA GLU A 385 -24.76 -12.05 1.26
C GLU A 385 -24.34 -11.46 -0.08
N ARG A 386 -24.78 -10.22 -0.38
CA ARG A 386 -24.38 -9.52 -1.60
C ARG A 386 -22.87 -9.28 -1.67
N GLN A 387 -22.26 -8.75 -0.61
CA GLN A 387 -20.81 -8.52 -0.55
C GLN A 387 -20.03 -9.84 -0.74
N THR A 388 -20.50 -10.92 -0.12
CA THR A 388 -19.89 -12.24 -0.25
C THR A 388 -19.99 -12.75 -1.68
N GLN A 389 -21.14 -12.56 -2.34
CA GLN A 389 -21.32 -12.97 -3.74
C GLN A 389 -20.39 -12.17 -4.67
N GLU A 390 -20.34 -10.84 -4.54
CA GLU A 390 -19.43 -9.99 -5.32
C GLU A 390 -17.97 -10.41 -5.15
N MET A 391 -17.53 -10.69 -3.92
CA MET A 391 -16.20 -11.21 -3.66
C MET A 391 -15.95 -12.55 -4.36
N VAL A 392 -16.91 -13.49 -4.27
CA VAL A 392 -16.80 -14.82 -4.90
C VAL A 392 -16.71 -14.70 -6.42
N ASP A 393 -17.58 -13.88 -7.04
CA ASP A 393 -17.59 -13.67 -8.48
C ASP A 393 -16.23 -13.13 -8.95
N ASN A 394 -15.69 -12.11 -8.27
CA ASN A 394 -14.41 -11.51 -8.62
C ASN A 394 -13.23 -12.48 -8.47
N ILE A 395 -13.10 -13.21 -7.35
CA ILE A 395 -11.97 -14.15 -7.19
C ILE A 395 -12.04 -15.33 -8.17
N LEU A 396 -13.24 -15.66 -8.67
CA LEU A 396 -13.48 -16.69 -9.68
C LEU A 396 -13.49 -16.13 -11.12
N GLY A 397 -13.07 -14.87 -11.33
CA GLY A 397 -12.92 -14.28 -12.66
C GLY A 397 -14.25 -13.95 -13.36
N GLN A 398 -15.31 -13.76 -12.59
CA GLN A 398 -16.65 -13.36 -13.03
C GLN A 398 -16.96 -11.89 -12.68
N GLY A 399 -15.95 -11.15 -12.20
CA GLY A 399 -16.00 -9.70 -12.03
C GLY A 399 -16.16 -8.95 -13.36
N ILE A 400 -16.65 -7.72 -13.29
CA ILE A 400 -16.98 -6.93 -14.49
C ILE A 400 -15.90 -5.92 -14.88
N ASP A 401 -15.08 -5.45 -13.94
CA ASP A 401 -14.21 -4.29 -14.15
C ASP A 401 -13.10 -4.58 -15.15
N ILE A 402 -12.37 -5.69 -14.98
CA ILE A 402 -11.31 -6.07 -15.91
C ILE A 402 -11.89 -6.49 -17.27
N HIS A 403 -13.08 -7.09 -17.30
CA HIS A 403 -13.76 -7.43 -18.55
C HIS A 403 -14.14 -6.16 -19.34
N LEU A 404 -14.79 -5.18 -18.69
CA LEU A 404 -15.14 -3.90 -19.30
C LEU A 404 -13.90 -3.12 -19.74
N LEU A 405 -12.83 -3.14 -18.95
CA LEU A 405 -11.54 -2.57 -19.33
C LEU A 405 -11.01 -3.24 -20.61
N GLY A 406 -11.02 -4.57 -20.67
CA GLY A 406 -10.57 -5.33 -21.84
C GLY A 406 -11.36 -4.98 -23.10
N LEU A 407 -12.69 -4.92 -23.00
CA LEU A 407 -13.56 -4.51 -24.11
C LEU A 407 -13.27 -3.07 -24.55
N ARG A 408 -13.04 -2.15 -23.61
CA ARG A 408 -12.70 -0.76 -23.92
C ARG A 408 -11.37 -0.63 -24.66
N GLU A 409 -10.32 -1.30 -24.18
CA GLU A 409 -9.01 -1.26 -24.82
C GLU A 409 -9.01 -1.98 -26.18
N ALA A 410 -9.73 -3.10 -26.31
CA ALA A 410 -9.93 -3.77 -27.59
C ALA A 410 -10.65 -2.84 -28.59
N ALA A 411 -11.70 -2.14 -28.15
CA ALA A 411 -12.40 -1.18 -29.00
C ALA A 411 -11.48 -0.03 -29.45
N LYS A 412 -10.60 0.49 -28.58
CA LYS A 412 -9.61 1.51 -28.98
C LYS A 412 -8.61 1.00 -30.02
N GLU A 413 -8.24 -0.27 -29.95
CA GLU A 413 -7.32 -0.91 -30.89
C GLU A 413 -7.98 -1.16 -32.26
N THR A 414 -9.21 -1.66 -32.27
CA THR A 414 -9.93 -2.02 -33.50
C THR A 414 -10.68 -0.86 -34.14
N SER A 415 -10.99 0.18 -33.37
CA SER A 415 -11.82 1.32 -33.79
C SER A 415 -11.11 2.66 -33.54
N PRO A 416 -9.95 2.94 -34.18
CA PRO A 416 -9.13 4.11 -33.86
C PRO A 416 -9.56 5.40 -34.56
N THR A 417 -10.60 5.37 -35.41
CA THR A 417 -10.96 6.50 -36.28
C THR A 417 -12.32 7.09 -35.89
N ALA A 418 -12.56 8.36 -36.26
CA ALA A 418 -13.86 9.01 -36.05
C ALA A 418 -15.04 8.27 -36.72
N ALA A 419 -14.78 7.40 -37.72
CA ALA A 419 -15.78 6.57 -38.37
C ALA A 419 -16.22 5.37 -37.51
N HIS A 420 -15.41 4.98 -36.52
CA HIS A 420 -15.71 3.93 -35.55
C HIS A 420 -15.43 4.47 -34.14
N PRO A 421 -16.33 5.29 -33.57
CA PRO A 421 -16.14 5.82 -32.23
C PRO A 421 -16.15 4.72 -31.17
N LEU A 422 -15.62 5.03 -29.99
CA LEU A 422 -15.70 4.15 -28.83
C LEU A 422 -17.19 3.83 -28.53
N PRO A 423 -17.54 2.58 -28.19
CA PRO A 423 -18.92 2.22 -27.84
C PRO A 423 -19.52 3.15 -26.76
N GLU A 424 -20.79 3.50 -26.91
CA GLU A 424 -21.50 4.49 -26.09
C GLU A 424 -21.38 4.23 -24.58
N ILE A 425 -21.42 2.95 -24.18
CA ILE A 425 -21.23 2.52 -22.78
C ILE A 425 -19.96 3.09 -22.14
N PHE A 426 -18.87 3.27 -22.90
CA PHE A 426 -17.59 3.77 -22.37
C PHE A 426 -17.48 5.30 -22.38
N THR A 427 -18.41 5.98 -23.05
CA THR A 427 -18.53 7.45 -23.03
C THR A 427 -19.68 7.93 -22.13
N ASP A 428 -20.54 7.00 -21.68
CA ASP A 428 -21.65 7.30 -20.80
C ASP A 428 -21.18 7.80 -19.42
N GLU A 429 -21.95 8.73 -18.86
CA GLU A 429 -21.69 9.33 -17.57
C GLU A 429 -21.69 8.28 -16.43
N SER A 430 -22.51 7.24 -16.55
CA SER A 430 -22.58 6.15 -15.55
C SER A 430 -21.27 5.35 -15.51
N TYR A 431 -20.64 5.10 -16.66
CA TYR A 431 -19.33 4.44 -16.71
C TYR A 431 -18.24 5.32 -16.09
N ARG A 432 -18.30 6.65 -16.33
CA ARG A 432 -17.38 7.61 -15.70
C ARG A 432 -17.54 7.61 -14.18
N ILE A 433 -18.76 7.66 -13.66
CA ILE A 433 -19.05 7.61 -12.22
C ILE A 433 -18.62 6.27 -11.62
N ALA A 434 -18.92 5.15 -12.29
CA ALA A 434 -18.56 3.81 -11.82
C ALA A 434 -17.05 3.59 -11.70
N ASN A 435 -16.23 4.29 -12.49
CA ASN A 435 -14.76 4.20 -12.47
C ASN A 435 -14.09 5.31 -11.64
N ARG A 436 -14.87 6.18 -10.98
CA ARG A 436 -14.36 7.22 -10.09
C ARG A 436 -14.39 6.75 -8.64
N PHE A 437 -13.35 6.02 -8.23
CA PHE A 437 -13.33 5.34 -6.94
C PHE A 437 -13.01 6.31 -5.78
N ASN A 438 -14.02 7.03 -5.30
CA ASN A 438 -13.89 7.92 -4.14
C ASN A 438 -13.62 7.17 -2.82
N LEU A 439 -13.80 5.86 -2.77
CA LEU A 439 -13.32 5.02 -1.67
C LEU A 439 -12.51 3.85 -2.24
N THR A 440 -11.24 3.75 -1.89
CA THR A 440 -10.35 2.68 -2.33
C THR A 440 -9.82 1.88 -1.16
N THR A 441 -10.11 0.59 -1.14
CA THR A 441 -9.89 -0.28 0.00
C THR A 441 -9.08 -1.52 -0.37
N SER A 442 -8.39 -2.07 0.61
CA SER A 442 -7.74 -3.38 0.47
C SER A 442 -7.50 -4.02 1.82
N GLN A 443 -7.83 -5.30 1.91
CA GLN A 443 -7.37 -6.11 3.02
C GLN A 443 -5.89 -6.47 2.82
N VAL A 444 -5.07 -6.10 3.79
CA VAL A 444 -3.64 -6.41 3.82
C VAL A 444 -3.37 -7.29 5.03
N ALA A 445 -3.67 -8.57 4.87
CA ALA A 445 -3.53 -9.55 5.95
C ALA A 445 -2.06 -9.91 6.18
N THR A 446 -1.61 -9.74 7.42
CA THR A 446 -0.27 -10.15 7.87
C THR A 446 -0.36 -10.79 9.25
N SER A 447 0.49 -11.79 9.51
CA SER A 447 0.59 -12.49 10.79
C SER A 447 1.37 -11.68 11.84
N ILE A 448 2.38 -10.92 11.42
CA ILE A 448 3.16 -10.03 12.30
C ILE A 448 2.43 -8.71 12.57
N ASP A 449 2.78 -8.00 13.63
CA ASP A 449 2.18 -6.70 13.96
C ASP A 449 2.71 -5.59 13.03
N SER A 450 2.30 -5.65 11.76
CA SER A 450 2.63 -4.68 10.73
C SER A 450 1.37 -4.27 9.95
N PHE A 451 1.50 -3.19 9.19
CA PHE A 451 0.45 -2.63 8.37
C PHE A 451 1.05 -1.99 7.12
N MET A 452 0.19 -1.67 6.16
CA MET A 452 0.55 -1.04 4.89
C MET A 452 -0.51 0.00 4.56
N GLY A 453 -0.10 1.16 4.06
CA GLY A 453 -0.99 2.26 3.69
C GLY A 453 -0.61 2.88 2.36
N TYR A 454 -1.57 3.58 1.76
CA TYR A 454 -1.42 4.33 0.52
C TYR A 454 -2.32 5.57 0.52
N GLY A 455 -2.05 6.52 -0.37
CA GLY A 455 -2.89 7.69 -0.59
C GLY A 455 -4.13 7.39 -1.47
N PRO A 456 -5.14 8.27 -1.50
CA PRO A 456 -6.32 8.10 -2.35
C PRO A 456 -6.00 8.11 -3.84
N VAL A 457 -6.86 7.48 -4.66
CA VAL A 457 -6.76 7.52 -6.14
C VAL A 457 -7.54 8.68 -6.78
N GLU A 458 -8.48 9.27 -6.04
CA GLU A 458 -9.25 10.45 -6.44
C GLU A 458 -8.86 11.65 -5.56
N PRO A 459 -8.78 12.88 -6.10
CA PRO A 459 -8.45 14.08 -5.32
C PRO A 459 -9.42 14.35 -4.15
N ASP A 460 -10.67 13.90 -4.27
CA ASP A 460 -11.73 14.05 -3.29
C ASP A 460 -12.20 12.69 -2.74
N GLY A 461 -11.28 11.71 -2.69
CA GLY A 461 -11.53 10.36 -2.20
C GLY A 461 -10.75 9.99 -0.94
N TYR A 462 -10.93 8.74 -0.53
CA TYR A 462 -10.21 8.12 0.58
C TYR A 462 -9.43 6.88 0.12
N GLY A 463 -8.26 6.68 0.73
CA GLY A 463 -7.59 5.38 0.79
C GLY A 463 -7.84 4.73 2.15
N ALA A 464 -8.18 3.44 2.18
CA ALA A 464 -8.44 2.70 3.41
C ALA A 464 -7.97 1.24 3.30
N SER A 465 -6.73 0.98 3.67
CA SER A 465 -6.24 -0.40 3.84
C SER A 465 -6.41 -0.85 5.29
N TYR A 466 -6.57 -2.17 5.48
CA TYR A 466 -6.77 -2.71 6.82
C TYR A 466 -6.19 -4.11 7.02
N ASN A 467 -5.77 -4.36 8.25
CA ASN A 467 -5.28 -5.65 8.72
C ASN A 467 -6.13 -6.14 9.89
N ILE A 468 -6.86 -7.24 9.70
CA ILE A 468 -7.77 -7.81 10.70
C ILE A 468 -7.01 -8.82 11.56
N LYS A 469 -6.83 -8.51 12.84
CA LYS A 469 -6.27 -9.40 13.86
C LYS A 469 -7.38 -10.12 14.62
N SER A 470 -7.01 -11.03 15.52
CA SER A 470 -7.98 -11.81 16.32
C SER A 470 -8.90 -10.91 17.15
N SER A 471 -8.32 -9.91 17.84
CA SER A 471 -9.02 -9.02 18.78
C SER A 471 -8.92 -7.53 18.43
N SER A 472 -8.32 -7.17 17.31
CA SER A 472 -8.18 -5.77 16.87
C SER A 472 -8.16 -5.65 15.34
N ILE A 473 -8.23 -4.43 14.85
CA ILE A 473 -8.11 -4.09 13.43
C ILE A 473 -7.20 -2.87 13.30
N VAL A 474 -6.20 -2.94 12.42
CA VAL A 474 -5.36 -1.79 12.08
C VAL A 474 -5.82 -1.24 10.73
N PHE A 475 -6.21 0.03 10.69
CA PHE A 475 -6.55 0.75 9.47
C PHE A 475 -5.47 1.78 9.14
N CYS A 476 -5.10 1.89 7.86
CA CYS A 476 -4.37 3.04 7.34
C CYS A 476 -5.33 3.83 6.46
N LEU A 477 -5.69 5.02 6.94
CA LEU A 477 -6.68 5.89 6.32
C LEU A 477 -5.97 7.10 5.73
N SER A 478 -6.41 7.55 4.56
CA SER A 478 -5.86 8.72 3.90
C SER A 478 -6.91 9.53 3.14
N SER A 479 -6.67 10.83 3.05
CA SER A 479 -7.35 11.78 2.16
C SER A 479 -6.37 12.89 1.74
N PHE A 480 -6.85 13.94 1.08
CA PHE A 480 -6.04 15.13 0.79
C PHE A 480 -6.58 16.36 1.51
N TRP A 481 -5.70 17.20 2.06
CA TRP A 481 -6.04 18.46 2.73
C TRP A 481 -6.64 19.48 1.76
N SER A 482 -6.25 19.44 0.49
CA SER A 482 -6.79 20.28 -0.58
C SER A 482 -8.26 20.00 -0.89
N SER A 483 -8.77 18.83 -0.51
CA SER A 483 -10.18 18.48 -0.67
C SER A 483 -11.02 19.10 0.44
N GLN A 484 -12.02 19.88 0.04
CA GLN A 484 -12.96 20.52 0.97
C GLN A 484 -14.03 19.56 1.51
N ILE A 485 -14.13 18.34 0.96
CA ILE A 485 -15.18 17.38 1.29
C ILE A 485 -14.66 16.18 2.10
N THR A 486 -13.35 15.91 2.08
CA THR A 486 -12.75 14.77 2.79
C THR A 486 -12.02 15.21 4.06
N SER A 487 -11.95 14.33 5.05
CA SER A 487 -11.18 14.52 6.27
C SER A 487 -10.91 13.16 6.89
N THR A 488 -9.63 12.77 6.97
CA THR A 488 -9.23 11.45 7.46
C THR A 488 -9.66 11.24 8.91
N SER A 489 -9.55 12.28 9.75
CA SER A 489 -9.97 12.21 11.15
C SER A 489 -11.48 12.02 11.32
N LYS A 490 -12.31 12.72 10.52
CA LYS A 490 -13.77 12.52 10.54
C LYS A 490 -14.15 11.13 10.03
N PHE A 491 -13.47 10.64 8.98
CA PHE A 491 -13.69 9.29 8.46
C PHE A 491 -13.29 8.21 9.45
N ALA A 492 -12.17 8.38 10.15
CA ALA A 492 -11.73 7.48 11.21
C ALA A 492 -12.74 7.41 12.36
N GLN A 493 -13.25 8.54 12.84
CA GLN A 493 -14.28 8.58 13.87
C GLN A 493 -15.57 7.90 13.40
N ALA A 494 -16.04 8.22 12.19
CA ALA A 494 -17.23 7.61 11.62
C ALA A 494 -17.08 6.09 11.45
N LEU A 495 -15.88 5.61 11.13
CA LEU A 495 -15.55 4.20 11.02
C LEU A 495 -15.56 3.49 12.37
N GLU A 496 -14.88 4.04 13.38
CA GLU A 496 -14.89 3.52 14.74
C GLU A 496 -16.32 3.46 15.30
N ASP A 497 -17.10 4.53 15.14
CA ASP A 497 -18.50 4.57 15.52
C ASP A 497 -19.32 3.50 14.78
N SER A 498 -19.04 3.27 13.50
CA SER A 498 -19.73 2.24 12.69
C SER A 498 -19.42 0.85 13.19
N LEU A 499 -18.14 0.55 13.46
CA LEU A 499 -17.72 -0.73 14.05
C LEU A 499 -18.40 -0.97 15.41
N ASN A 500 -18.45 0.04 16.29
CA ASN A 500 -19.10 -0.07 17.59
C ASN A 500 -20.63 -0.26 17.45
N THR A 501 -21.27 0.49 16.55
CA THR A 501 -22.72 0.37 16.28
C THR A 501 -23.07 -1.02 15.75
N MET A 502 -22.26 -1.55 14.83
CA MET A 502 -22.46 -2.89 14.26
C MET A 502 -22.25 -3.98 15.31
N GLN A 503 -21.26 -3.86 16.18
CA GLN A 503 -21.08 -4.77 17.31
C GLN A 503 -22.30 -4.77 18.22
N SER A 504 -22.87 -3.58 18.50
CA SER A 504 -24.06 -3.44 19.34
C SER A 504 -25.31 -4.02 18.68
N LEU A 505 -25.45 -3.85 17.35
CA LEU A 505 -26.54 -4.46 16.57
C LEU A 505 -26.49 -5.99 16.62
N LEU A 506 -25.30 -6.58 16.52
CA LEU A 506 -25.14 -8.02 16.35
C LEU A 506 -24.95 -8.75 17.69
N GLY A 507 -24.35 -8.11 18.69
CA GLY A 507 -24.07 -8.70 20.00
C GLY A 507 -25.33 -9.09 20.79
N THR A 508 -26.42 -8.33 20.65
CA THR A 508 -27.69 -8.57 21.37
C THR A 508 -28.40 -9.88 20.99
N ASN A 509 -28.09 -10.47 19.84
CA ASN A 509 -28.75 -11.68 19.33
C ASN A 509 -27.97 -12.99 19.54
N PHE A 510 -26.69 -12.94 19.92
CA PHE A 510 -25.90 -14.16 20.13
C PHE A 510 -25.94 -14.68 21.58
N ASP A 511 -26.27 -13.82 22.55
CA ASP A 511 -26.53 -14.24 23.93
C ASP A 511 -27.92 -14.89 24.10
N SER A 512 -28.90 -14.48 23.30
CA SER A 512 -30.27 -15.02 23.34
C SER A 512 -30.41 -16.41 22.68
N HIS A 513 -29.44 -16.82 21.86
CA HIS A 513 -29.39 -18.16 21.29
C HIS A 513 -28.51 -19.15 22.05
N GLN A 514 -27.61 -18.70 22.93
CA GLN A 514 -26.85 -19.58 23.84
C GLN A 514 -27.63 -19.94 25.12
N SER A 515 -28.73 -19.25 25.40
CA SER A 515 -29.63 -19.56 26.53
C SER A 515 -30.83 -20.44 26.13
N ALA A 516 -30.87 -20.93 24.88
CA ALA A 516 -31.96 -21.76 24.34
C ALA A 516 -31.50 -23.13 23.79
N THR A 517 -30.33 -23.61 24.20
CA THR A 517 -29.85 -25.00 24.01
C THR A 517 -29.19 -25.45 25.30
#